data_AF-A0A920A8A2-F1
#
_entry.id   AF-A0A920A8A2-F1
#
_cell.length_a   1.000
_cell.length_b   1.000
_cell.length_c   1.000
_cell.angle_alpha   90.00
_cell.angle_beta   90.00
_cell.angle_gamma   90.00
#
_symmetry.space_group_name_H-M   'P 1'
#
loop_
_entity.id
_entity.type
_entity.pdbx_description
1 polymer ?
#
loop_
_entity_poly.entity_id
_entity_poly.type
_entity_poly.pdbx_seq_one_letter_code
_entity_poly.pdbx_strand_id
1 'polypeptide(L)' 'MPNNNKSNNSIPMIEGIDKKYFITAFHEYKKKIRDNYLMQIISQGYSESEIENLAEYFSNKENFENDK' A
#
# COMPACT_ATOMS: atom_id res chain seq x y z
N MET A 1 20.32 22.23 15.68
CA MET A 1 20.36 20.75 15.65
C MET A 1 18.96 20.27 15.29
N PRO A 2 18.67 19.85 14.05
CA PRO A 2 17.36 19.28 13.75
C PRO A 2 17.35 17.81 14.14
N ASN A 3 16.39 17.45 14.99
CA ASN A 3 16.16 16.10 15.46
C ASN A 3 15.50 15.29 14.33
N ASN A 4 16.28 14.43 13.67
CA ASN A 4 15.83 13.61 12.55
C ASN A 4 15.11 12.36 13.09
N ASN A 5 13.90 12.55 13.60
CA ASN A 5 12.98 11.47 13.95
C ASN A 5 12.43 10.85 12.65
N LYS A 6 13.27 10.18 11.87
CA LYS A 6 12.81 9.26 10.82
C LYS A 6 12.22 8.06 11.53
N SER A 7 10.91 8.11 11.78
CA SER A 7 10.14 6.91 12.04
C SER A 7 10.49 5.89 10.95
N ASN A 8 11.01 4.77 11.38
CA ASN A 8 11.46 3.59 10.66
C ASN A 8 10.31 2.84 9.94
N ASN A 9 9.31 3.57 9.45
CA ASN A 9 8.20 3.02 8.67
C ASN A 9 8.58 2.99 7.17
N SER A 10 9.57 2.19 6.81
CA SER A 10 9.85 1.87 5.40
C SER A 10 8.67 1.17 4.72
N ILE A 11 7.73 0.63 5.51
CA ILE A 11 6.49 -0.02 5.06
C ILE A 11 5.32 0.93 5.37
N PRO A 12 4.52 1.32 4.35
CA PRO A 12 3.35 2.15 4.57
C PRO A 12 2.20 1.37 5.22
N MET A 13 1.38 2.07 5.99
CA MET A 13 0.07 1.58 6.41
C MET A 13 -0.85 1.56 5.18
N ILE A 14 -1.54 0.43 4.97
CA ILE A 14 -2.47 0.24 3.83
C ILE A 14 -3.90 -0.07 4.28
N GLU A 15 -4.16 -0.08 5.58
CA GLU A 15 -5.50 -0.32 6.14
C GLU A 15 -6.35 0.95 5.99
N GLY A 16 -7.61 0.78 5.60
CA GLY A 16 -8.57 1.85 5.39
C GLY A 16 -8.25 2.78 4.21
N ILE A 17 -7.30 2.42 3.33
CA ILE A 17 -7.03 3.22 2.14
C ILE A 17 -8.12 2.98 1.08
N ASP A 18 -8.43 4.03 0.32
CA ASP A 18 -9.45 3.95 -0.73
C ASP A 18 -9.17 2.81 -1.72
N LYS A 19 -10.22 2.03 -2.04
CA LYS A 19 -10.12 0.85 -2.93
C LYS A 19 -9.55 1.23 -4.30
N LYS A 20 -10.00 2.36 -4.88
CA LYS A 20 -9.55 2.82 -6.20
C LYS A 20 -8.10 3.28 -6.15
N TYR A 21 -7.70 3.97 -5.09
CA TYR A 21 -6.29 4.32 -4.86
C TYR A 21 -5.41 3.09 -4.73
N PHE A 22 -5.82 2.07 -3.96
CA PHE A 22 -5.07 0.81 -3.82
C PHE A 22 -4.81 0.17 -5.19
N ILE A 23 -5.87 -0.03 -5.98
CA ILE A 23 -5.78 -0.65 -7.32
C ILE A 23 -4.85 0.16 -8.23
N THR A 24 -5.02 1.49 -8.26
CA THR A 24 -4.21 2.39 -9.08
C THR A 24 -2.73 2.29 -8.70
N ALA A 25 -2.41 2.38 -7.40
CA ALA A 25 -1.04 2.29 -6.92
C ALA A 25 -0.42 0.92 -7.24
N PHE A 26 -1.18 -0.16 -7.11
CA PHE A 26 -0.72 -1.51 -7.43
C PHE A 26 -0.40 -1.67 -8.92
N HIS A 27 -1.24 -1.12 -9.79
CA HIS A 27 -0.99 -1.07 -11.24
C HIS A 27 0.23 -0.21 -11.59
N GLU A 28 0.42 0.92 -10.93
CA GLU A 28 1.60 1.77 -11.12
C GLU A 28 2.89 1.04 -10.72
N TYR A 29 2.87 0.28 -9.62
CA TYR A 29 4.00 -0.59 -9.26
C TYR A 29 4.23 -1.68 -10.33
N LYS A 30 3.16 -2.31 -10.81
CA LYS A 30 3.25 -3.34 -11.86
C LYS A 30 3.82 -2.80 -13.17
N LYS A 31 3.47 -1.56 -13.52
CA LYS A 31 3.97 -0.84 -14.71
C LYS A 31 5.32 -0.15 -14.49
N LYS A 32 5.89 -0.23 -13.28
CA LYS A 32 7.12 0.47 -12.86
C LYS A 32 7.03 1.99 -13.02
N ILE A 33 5.81 2.55 -12.95
CA ILE A 33 5.56 4.00 -12.94
C ILE A 33 5.87 4.56 -11.55
N ARG A 34 5.47 3.82 -10.51
CA ARG A 34 5.73 4.17 -9.12
C ARG A 34 7.00 3.49 -8.63
N ASP A 35 7.92 4.29 -8.08
CA ASP A 35 9.25 3.82 -7.70
C ASP A 35 9.25 3.18 -6.31
N ASN A 36 9.38 1.85 -6.29
CA ASN A 36 9.64 1.04 -5.11
C ASN A 36 10.03 -0.37 -5.59
N TYR A 37 11.33 -0.67 -5.57
CA TYR A 37 11.86 -1.93 -6.11
C TYR A 37 11.15 -3.17 -5.57
N LEU A 38 10.87 -3.21 -4.25
CA LEU A 38 10.21 -4.34 -3.63
C LEU A 38 8.76 -4.49 -4.09
N MET A 39 7.98 -3.39 -4.09
CA MET A 39 6.59 -3.42 -4.53
C MET A 39 6.45 -3.67 -6.03
N GLN A 40 7.42 -3.23 -6.85
CA GLN A 40 7.45 -3.56 -8.28
C GLN A 40 7.62 -5.06 -8.51
N ILE A 41 8.39 -5.77 -7.67
CA ILE A 41 8.52 -7.23 -7.73
C ILE A 41 7.23 -7.90 -7.23
N ILE A 42 6.76 -7.50 -6.04
CA ILE A 42 5.55 -8.06 -5.41
C ILE A 42 4.36 -7.93 -6.36
N SER A 43 4.16 -6.76 -6.98
CA SER A 43 3.01 -6.50 -7.85
C SER A 43 2.97 -7.31 -9.14
N GLN A 44 4.09 -7.89 -9.60
CA GLN A 44 4.07 -8.83 -10.73
C GLN A 44 3.41 -10.16 -10.38
N GLY A 45 3.45 -10.56 -9.11
CA GLY A 45 2.95 -11.85 -8.65
C GLY A 45 1.42 -11.95 -8.55
N TYR A 46 0.70 -10.85 -8.75
CA TYR A 46 -0.76 -10.80 -8.60
C TYR A 46 -1.46 -10.55 -9.93
N SER A 47 -2.54 -11.27 -10.14
CA SER A 47 -3.54 -11.06 -11.18
C SER A 47 -4.46 -9.88 -10.85
N GLU A 48 -5.24 -9.44 -11.85
CA GLU A 48 -6.18 -8.32 -11.67
C GLU A 48 -7.23 -8.60 -10.60
N SER A 49 -7.82 -9.80 -10.61
CA SER A 49 -8.81 -10.21 -9.62
C SER A 49 -8.25 -10.29 -8.21
N GLU A 50 -6.98 -10.69 -8.05
CA GLU A 50 -6.35 -10.70 -6.74
C GLU A 50 -6.09 -9.27 -6.21
N ILE A 51 -5.72 -8.34 -7.10
CA ILE A 51 -5.54 -6.93 -6.74
C ILE A 51 -6.87 -6.32 -6.26
N GLU A 52 -7.98 -6.60 -6.96
CA GLU A 52 -9.31 -6.14 -6.54
C GLU A 52 -9.73 -6.71 -5.19
N ASN A 53 -9.49 -8.00 -4.96
CA ASN A 53 -9.78 -8.66 -3.67
C ASN A 53 -8.95 -8.07 -2.52
N LEU A 54 -7.66 -7.81 -2.75
CA LEU A 54 -6.80 -7.15 -1.76
C LEU A 54 -7.29 -5.72 -1.48
N ALA A 55 -7.62 -4.97 -2.52
CA ALA A 55 -8.12 -3.61 -2.39
C ALA A 55 -9.40 -3.55 -1.56
N GLU A 56 -10.32 -4.49 -1.77
CA GLU A 56 -11.55 -4.61 -0.98
C GLU A 56 -11.30 -5.00 0.47
N TYR A 57 -10.40 -5.96 0.70
CA TYR A 57 -10.03 -6.36 2.06
C TYR A 57 -9.42 -5.20 2.84
N PHE A 58 -8.45 -4.50 2.25
CA PHE A 58 -7.74 -3.41 2.93
C PHE A 58 -8.56 -2.14 3.05
N SER A 59 -9.45 -1.81 2.09
CA SER A 59 -10.34 -0.65 2.20
C SER A 59 -11.37 -0.82 3.31
N ASN A 60 -11.79 -2.06 3.58
CA ASN A 60 -12.77 -2.38 4.61
C ASN A 60 -12.12 -2.65 5.98
N LYS A 61 -10.78 -2.70 6.05
CA LYS A 61 -10.06 -2.85 7.30
C LYS A 61 -10.06 -1.50 8.02
N GLU A 62 -10.97 -1.37 8.98
CA GLU A 62 -11.12 -0.15 9.78
C GLU A 62 -9.84 0.11 10.59
N ASN A 63 -9.37 1.35 10.57
CA ASN A 63 -8.22 1.80 11.34
C ASN A 63 -8.57 1.72 12.82
N PHE A 64 -8.24 0.61 13.49
CA PHE A 64 -8.09 0.60 14.94
C PHE A 64 -6.76 1.30 15.27
N GLU A 65 -6.68 2.61 15.02
CA GLU A 65 -5.81 3.41 15.87
C GLU A 65 -6.37 3.25 17.28
N ASN A 66 -5.59 2.60 18.14
CA ASN A 66 -5.85 2.60 19.57
C ASN A 66 -5.76 4.06 20.02
N ASP A 67 -6.90 4.72 20.12
CA ASP A 67 -7.10 5.90 20.96
C ASP A 67 -6.54 5.55 22.35
N LYS A 68 -5.35 6.07 22.65
CA LYS A 68 -4.76 6.11 23.98
C LYS A 68 -5.11 7.42 24.65
#